data_AF-A0A838FXA5-F1
#
_entry.id   AF-A0A838FXA5-F1
#
_cell.length_a   1.000
_cell.length_b   1.000
_cell.length_c   1.000
_cell.angle_alpha   90.00
_cell.angle_beta   90.00
_cell.angle_gamma   90.00
#
_symmetry.space_group_name_H-M   'P 1'
#
loop_
_entity.id
_entity.type
_entity.pdbx_description
1 polymer ?
#
loop_
_entity_poly.entity_id
_entity_poly.type
_entity_poly.pdbx_seq_one_letter_code
_entity_poly.pdbx_strand_id
1 'polypeptide(L)'
;MVVVGVAGLPEIRAGDDLAALVVRHADPPPSDGDVVVVTSKVVSKAAGLGTSAERSELVAAHTDRVVARRGATTIVRTPHGLTLAAAGLDVSNATAGTVLALPADPDAEAAVLRHRLRRSTGANIAVVVTDTAGRPWRLGQTDIAIGVAGLLPLVDLSGVTDSHGNVLTVTAPAVADSVAAAADLVKGKLDHVPAAIVSGLAHYVLPSDQDGPGAGVLLRPERDDLFGWGALDAVRAAVRRDDPNRHRGFALPVDSVETLVGDALAAADDALVRVVSTGTAWDVLAVDGAETAAVWEAAALVERLRVLAVATRRRLVLRQVNPPALATVELVDLQGSAASTA
;
A
#
# COMPACT_ATOMS: atom_id res chain seq x y z
N MET A 1 18.99 -19.86 11.81
CA MET A 1 17.96 -19.94 10.76
C MET A 1 18.55 -20.67 9.56
N VAL A 2 17.80 -21.60 8.98
CA VAL A 2 18.16 -22.31 7.74
C VAL A 2 17.05 -22.08 6.74
N VAL A 3 17.39 -21.87 5.47
CA VAL A 3 16.43 -21.64 4.38
C VAL A 3 16.72 -22.63 3.25
N VAL A 4 15.75 -23.46 2.90
CA VAL A 4 15.90 -24.51 1.87
C VAL A 4 14.78 -24.37 0.86
N GLY A 5 15.14 -24.29 -0.43
CA GLY A 5 14.16 -24.29 -1.51
C GLY A 5 13.58 -25.69 -1.73
N VAL A 6 12.27 -25.78 -1.96
CA VAL A 6 11.60 -27.04 -2.32
C VAL A 6 11.72 -27.24 -3.82
N ALA A 7 12.73 -28.01 -4.24
CA ALA A 7 13.00 -28.26 -5.65
C ALA A 7 12.13 -29.40 -6.22
N GLY A 8 11.97 -29.41 -7.54
CA GLY A 8 11.32 -30.52 -8.25
C GLY A 8 9.79 -30.54 -8.19
N LEU A 9 9.14 -29.46 -7.74
CA LEU A 9 7.69 -29.32 -7.90
C LEU A 9 7.30 -29.35 -9.39
N PRO A 10 6.14 -29.96 -9.74
CA PRO A 10 5.63 -29.92 -11.10
C PRO A 10 5.11 -28.52 -11.45
N GLU A 11 4.80 -28.31 -12.73
CA GLU A 11 4.01 -27.16 -13.15
C GLU A 11 2.62 -27.21 -12.50
N ILE A 12 2.30 -26.21 -11.68
CA ILE A 12 1.07 -26.14 -10.91
C ILE A 12 -0.12 -25.79 -11.81
N ARG A 13 -1.21 -26.52 -11.65
CA ARG A 13 -2.48 -26.35 -12.36
C ARG A 13 -3.62 -26.10 -11.40
N ALA A 14 -4.73 -25.59 -11.95
CA ALA A 14 -5.96 -25.40 -11.19
C ALA A 14 -6.41 -26.71 -10.54
N GLY A 15 -6.68 -26.64 -9.22
CA GLY A 15 -7.08 -27.78 -8.40
C GLY A 15 -5.95 -28.60 -7.79
N ASP A 16 -4.68 -28.32 -8.11
CA ASP A 16 -3.55 -29.04 -7.51
C ASP A 16 -3.47 -28.82 -5.99
N ASP A 17 -3.17 -29.87 -5.24
CA ASP A 17 -2.98 -29.79 -3.79
C ASP A 17 -1.53 -29.37 -3.46
N LEU A 18 -1.31 -28.06 -3.35
CA LEU A 18 -0.01 -27.47 -3.02
C LEU A 18 0.59 -28.05 -1.73
N ALA A 19 -0.22 -28.35 -0.72
CA ALA A 19 0.28 -28.91 0.53
C ALA A 19 0.93 -30.28 0.32
N ALA A 20 0.21 -31.17 -0.39
CA ALA A 20 0.70 -32.51 -0.71
C ALA A 20 1.96 -32.45 -1.58
N LEU A 21 2.01 -31.53 -2.55
CA LEU A 21 3.17 -31.33 -3.40
C LEU A 21 4.39 -30.84 -2.59
N VAL A 22 4.22 -29.84 -1.73
CA VAL A 22 5.31 -29.36 -0.86
C VAL A 22 5.84 -30.48 0.03
N VAL A 23 4.96 -31.22 0.72
CA VAL A 23 5.38 -32.32 1.61
C VAL A 23 6.12 -33.42 0.84
N ARG A 24 5.66 -33.74 -0.37
CA ARG A 24 6.27 -34.79 -1.20
C ARG A 24 7.68 -34.42 -1.67
N HIS A 25 7.92 -33.15 -1.96
CA HIS A 25 9.15 -32.68 -2.60
C HIS A 25 10.16 -32.03 -1.63
N ALA A 26 9.73 -31.71 -0.41
CA ALA A 26 10.59 -31.17 0.62
C ALA A 26 11.53 -32.23 1.20
N ASP A 27 12.82 -31.90 1.26
CA ASP A 27 13.83 -32.71 1.92
C ASP A 27 14.75 -31.81 2.77
N PRO A 28 14.68 -31.86 4.12
CA PRO A 28 13.73 -32.66 4.91
C PRO A 28 12.28 -32.15 4.79
N PRO A 29 11.27 -32.98 5.15
CA PRO A 29 9.88 -32.53 5.19
C PRO A 29 9.65 -31.45 6.26
N PRO A 30 8.60 -30.61 6.13
CA PRO A 30 8.29 -29.58 7.13
C PRO A 30 8.07 -30.17 8.53
N SER A 31 8.64 -29.50 9.53
CA SER A 31 8.67 -29.92 10.93
C SER A 31 8.18 -28.83 11.89
N ASP A 32 8.04 -29.15 13.18
CA ASP A 32 7.55 -28.20 14.18
C ASP A 32 8.37 -26.91 14.23
N GLY A 33 7.69 -25.77 14.16
CA GLY A 33 8.30 -24.44 14.19
C GLY A 33 8.88 -23.97 12.86
N ASP A 34 8.69 -24.73 11.78
CA ASP A 34 9.05 -24.30 10.43
C ASP A 34 8.03 -23.31 9.84
N VAL A 35 8.51 -22.47 8.93
CA VAL A 35 7.70 -21.59 8.10
C VAL A 35 7.80 -22.04 6.65
N VAL A 36 6.68 -22.47 6.07
CA VAL A 36 6.58 -22.80 4.65
C VAL A 36 6.23 -21.53 3.88
N VAL A 37 7.13 -21.13 2.98
CA VAL A 37 6.97 -19.92 2.17
C VAL A 37 6.63 -20.32 0.75
N VAL A 38 5.54 -19.79 0.18
CA VAL A 38 5.10 -20.09 -1.19
C VAL A 38 4.86 -18.82 -1.99
N THR A 39 5.15 -18.83 -3.29
CA THR A 39 4.85 -17.68 -4.14
C THR A 39 3.35 -17.54 -4.41
N SER A 40 2.87 -16.31 -4.51
CA SER A 40 1.52 -15.91 -4.94
C SER A 40 1.11 -16.64 -6.22
N LYS A 41 2.04 -16.78 -7.17
CA LYS A 41 1.84 -17.43 -8.47
C LYS A 41 1.28 -18.83 -8.36
N VAL A 42 1.91 -19.69 -7.55
CA VAL A 42 1.46 -21.08 -7.44
C VAL A 42 0.16 -21.20 -6.67
N VAL A 43 -0.07 -20.31 -5.70
CA VAL A 43 -1.35 -20.18 -5.01
C VAL A 43 -2.45 -19.80 -6.01
N SER A 44 -2.24 -18.75 -6.80
CA SER A 44 -3.17 -18.31 -7.84
C SER A 44 -3.43 -19.37 -8.91
N LYS A 45 -2.39 -20.10 -9.34
CA LYS A 45 -2.54 -21.21 -10.31
C LYS A 45 -3.39 -22.34 -9.73
N ALA A 46 -3.10 -22.78 -8.51
CA ALA A 46 -3.85 -23.83 -7.83
C ALA A 46 -5.31 -23.41 -7.60
N ALA A 47 -5.55 -22.13 -7.29
CA ALA A 47 -6.89 -21.55 -7.16
C ALA A 47 -7.60 -21.29 -8.51
N GLY A 48 -6.94 -21.48 -9.64
CA GLY A 48 -7.55 -21.30 -10.97
C GLY A 48 -7.77 -19.85 -11.39
N LEU A 49 -6.96 -18.91 -10.89
CA LEU A 49 -7.13 -17.46 -11.12
C LEU A 49 -6.48 -16.95 -12.43
N GLY A 50 -6.15 -17.84 -13.35
CA GLY A 50 -5.62 -17.49 -14.66
C GLY A 50 -6.73 -17.03 -15.60
N THR A 51 -6.54 -15.89 -16.27
CA THR A 51 -7.49 -15.34 -17.24
C THR A 51 -6.79 -14.88 -18.52
N SER A 52 -7.50 -14.89 -19.64
CA SER A 52 -7.05 -14.34 -20.93
C SER A 52 -7.48 -12.89 -21.16
N ALA A 53 -8.05 -12.23 -20.15
CA ALA A 53 -8.50 -10.85 -20.25
C ALA A 53 -7.33 -9.87 -20.44
N GLU A 54 -7.64 -8.71 -21.03
CA GLU A 54 -6.64 -7.68 -21.31
C GLU A 54 -6.03 -7.13 -20.02
N ARG A 55 -4.69 -7.08 -19.99
CA ARG A 55 -3.95 -6.74 -18.77
C ARG A 55 -4.28 -5.34 -18.26
N SER A 56 -4.47 -4.36 -19.14
CA SER A 56 -4.81 -2.99 -18.77
C SER A 56 -6.18 -2.91 -18.07
N GLU A 57 -7.16 -3.68 -18.54
CA GLU A 57 -8.49 -3.77 -17.94
C GLU A 57 -8.42 -4.44 -16.58
N LEU A 58 -7.64 -5.51 -16.45
CA LEU A 58 -7.42 -6.17 -15.17
C LEU A 58 -6.70 -5.25 -14.17
N VAL A 59 -5.69 -4.49 -14.60
CA VAL A 59 -5.04 -3.50 -13.71
C VAL A 59 -6.09 -2.53 -13.19
N ALA A 60 -6.94 -1.99 -14.06
CA ALA A 60 -8.00 -1.06 -13.66
C ALA A 60 -8.99 -1.72 -12.68
N ALA A 61 -9.41 -2.96 -12.94
CA ALA A 61 -10.33 -3.70 -12.08
C ALA A 61 -9.75 -4.05 -10.70
N HIS A 62 -8.43 -4.23 -10.60
CA HIS A 62 -7.72 -4.54 -9.36
C HIS A 62 -7.02 -3.30 -8.76
N THR A 63 -7.41 -2.10 -9.19
CA THR A 63 -6.91 -0.83 -8.65
C THR A 63 -7.95 -0.22 -7.73
N ASP A 64 -7.62 -0.13 -6.45
CA ASP A 64 -8.35 0.71 -5.49
C ASP A 64 -7.95 2.18 -5.67
N ARG A 65 -6.65 2.43 -5.84
CA ARG A 65 -6.08 3.78 -5.96
C ARG A 65 -4.83 3.78 -6.81
N VAL A 66 -4.66 4.78 -7.67
CA VAL A 66 -3.36 4.96 -8.33
C VAL A 66 -2.44 5.78 -7.44
N VAL A 67 -1.22 5.28 -7.23
CA VAL A 67 -0.19 5.91 -6.39
C VAL A 67 0.78 6.71 -7.24
N ALA A 68 1.30 6.10 -8.32
CA ALA A 68 2.26 6.77 -9.20
C ALA A 68 2.22 6.22 -10.63
N ARG A 69 2.50 7.07 -11.62
CA ARG A 69 2.64 6.70 -13.02
C ARG A 69 3.95 7.20 -13.63
N ARG A 70 4.62 6.35 -14.41
CA ARG A 70 5.77 6.73 -15.24
C ARG A 70 5.81 5.89 -16.50
N GLY A 71 5.52 6.51 -17.65
CA GLY A 71 5.40 5.78 -18.92
C GLY A 71 4.32 4.70 -18.83
N ALA A 72 4.66 3.47 -19.21
CA ALA A 72 3.77 2.31 -19.11
C ALA A 72 3.63 1.75 -17.67
N THR A 73 4.51 2.14 -16.75
CA THR A 73 4.48 1.66 -15.36
C THR A 73 3.43 2.44 -14.56
N THR A 74 2.54 1.69 -13.91
CA THR A 74 1.57 2.23 -12.95
C THR A 74 1.78 1.50 -11.62
N ILE A 75 2.00 2.25 -10.54
CA ILE A 75 1.99 1.75 -9.17
C ILE A 75 0.62 2.05 -8.59
N VAL A 76 -0.03 1.02 -8.07
CA VAL A 76 -1.40 1.10 -7.55
C VAL A 76 -1.47 0.48 -6.17
N ARG A 77 -2.40 0.98 -5.37
CA ARG A 77 -2.94 0.27 -4.23
C ARG A 77 -4.02 -0.69 -4.73
N THR A 78 -3.93 -1.95 -4.36
CA THR A 78 -4.95 -2.96 -4.65
C THR A 78 -6.06 -2.94 -3.59
N PRO A 79 -7.21 -3.60 -3.82
CA PRO A 79 -8.26 -3.76 -2.80
C PRO A 79 -7.77 -4.40 -1.49
N HIS A 80 -6.75 -5.27 -1.56
CA HIS A 80 -6.08 -5.86 -0.39
C HIS A 80 -5.30 -4.82 0.44
N GLY A 81 -5.03 -3.64 -0.13
CA GLY A 81 -4.21 -2.59 0.45
C GLY A 81 -2.73 -2.64 0.07
N LEU A 82 -2.28 -3.67 -0.66
CA LEU A 82 -0.91 -3.78 -1.20
C LEU A 82 -0.62 -2.68 -2.22
N THR A 83 0.58 -2.08 -2.15
CA THR A 83 1.04 -1.07 -3.12
C THR A 83 2.06 -1.68 -4.07
N LEU A 84 1.62 -2.04 -5.28
CA LEU A 84 2.40 -2.84 -6.23
C LEU A 84 2.39 -2.22 -7.63
N ALA A 85 3.40 -2.56 -8.43
CA ALA A 85 3.38 -2.27 -9.85
C ALA A 85 2.29 -3.13 -10.52
N ALA A 86 1.45 -2.50 -11.34
CA ALA A 86 0.40 -3.15 -12.13
C ALA A 86 -0.50 -4.11 -11.31
N ALA A 87 -0.86 -3.72 -10.09
CA ALA A 87 -1.73 -4.45 -9.18
C ALA A 87 -1.25 -5.85 -8.76
N GLY A 88 0.06 -6.15 -8.92
CA GLY A 88 0.58 -7.50 -8.69
C GLY A 88 0.15 -8.52 -9.76
N LEU A 89 -0.38 -8.05 -10.89
CA LEU A 89 -0.73 -8.92 -12.02
C LEU A 89 0.53 -9.43 -12.70
N ASP A 90 0.63 -10.75 -12.77
CA ASP A 90 1.76 -11.42 -13.39
C ASP A 90 1.40 -12.05 -14.74
N VAL A 91 2.33 -11.92 -15.69
CA VAL A 91 2.31 -12.55 -17.02
C VAL A 91 3.53 -13.44 -17.26
N SER A 92 4.53 -13.35 -16.38
CA SER A 92 5.74 -14.16 -16.39
C SER A 92 5.47 -15.54 -15.80
N ASN A 93 6.06 -16.57 -16.40
CA ASN A 93 5.91 -17.97 -15.99
C ASN A 93 4.43 -18.45 -15.94
N ALA A 94 3.54 -17.78 -16.66
CA ALA A 94 2.19 -18.24 -16.97
C ALA A 94 2.15 -18.78 -18.40
N THR A 95 1.11 -19.56 -18.74
CA THR A 95 0.86 -19.94 -20.14
C THR A 95 0.74 -18.68 -21.00
N ALA A 96 1.31 -18.69 -22.22
CA ALA A 96 1.26 -17.54 -23.10
C ALA A 96 -0.18 -17.05 -23.30
N GLY A 97 -0.41 -15.74 -23.15
CA GLY A 97 -1.73 -15.13 -23.19
C GLY A 97 -2.54 -15.22 -21.90
N THR A 98 -1.95 -15.73 -20.80
CA THR A 98 -2.60 -15.78 -19.48
C THR A 98 -2.04 -14.69 -18.56
N VAL A 99 -2.93 -13.99 -17.87
CA VAL A 99 -2.63 -13.07 -16.77
C VAL A 99 -3.10 -13.73 -15.47
N LEU A 100 -2.24 -13.73 -14.45
CA LEU A 100 -2.55 -14.22 -13.12
C LEU A 100 -2.85 -13.04 -12.19
N ALA A 101 -4.03 -13.07 -11.57
CA ALA A 101 -4.36 -12.19 -10.46
C ALA A 101 -3.87 -12.78 -9.13
N LEU A 102 -3.65 -11.91 -8.14
CA LEU A 102 -3.43 -12.34 -6.76
C LEU A 102 -4.72 -12.96 -6.20
N PRO A 103 -4.63 -13.88 -5.22
CA PRO A 103 -5.80 -14.35 -4.50
C PRO A 103 -6.53 -13.18 -3.83
N ALA A 104 -7.86 -13.22 -3.80
CA ALA A 104 -8.69 -12.16 -3.20
C ALA A 104 -8.47 -12.03 -1.68
N ASP A 105 -8.06 -13.11 -1.03
CA ASP A 105 -7.67 -13.15 0.37
C ASP A 105 -6.44 -14.07 0.54
N PRO A 106 -5.21 -13.56 0.37
CA PRO A 106 -4.00 -14.37 0.49
C PRO A 106 -3.77 -14.89 1.92
N ASP A 107 -4.31 -14.22 2.94
CA ASP A 107 -4.25 -14.69 4.34
C ASP A 107 -5.11 -15.95 4.51
N ALA A 108 -6.32 -15.96 3.94
CA ALA A 108 -7.17 -17.15 3.92
C ALA A 108 -6.53 -18.31 3.14
N GLU A 109 -5.89 -18.04 1.99
CA GLU A 109 -5.15 -19.07 1.25
C GLU A 109 -3.96 -19.62 2.06
N ALA A 110 -3.24 -18.76 2.78
CA ALA A 110 -2.17 -19.17 3.69
C ALA A 110 -2.71 -20.08 4.80
N ALA A 111 -3.86 -19.74 5.39
CA ALA A 111 -4.52 -20.52 6.42
C ALA A 111 -4.94 -21.89 5.88
N VAL A 112 -5.60 -21.96 4.71
CA VAL A 112 -5.99 -23.23 4.08
C VAL A 112 -4.77 -24.11 3.85
N LEU A 113 -3.68 -23.56 3.32
CA LEU A 113 -2.44 -24.28 3.08
C LEU A 113 -1.82 -24.78 4.39
N ARG A 114 -1.76 -23.94 5.43
CA ARG A 114 -1.27 -24.32 6.77
C ARG A 114 -2.04 -25.50 7.34
N HIS A 115 -3.37 -25.45 7.30
CA HIS A 115 -4.22 -26.52 7.81
C HIS A 115 -4.00 -27.83 7.06
N ARG A 116 -3.86 -27.78 5.73
CA ARG A 116 -3.57 -28.97 4.91
C ARG A 116 -2.19 -29.55 5.23
N LEU A 117 -1.16 -28.72 5.29
CA LEU A 117 0.18 -29.16 5.63
C LEU A 117 0.21 -29.80 7.04
N ARG A 118 -0.43 -29.17 8.03
CA ARG A 118 -0.56 -29.72 9.39
C ARG A 118 -1.27 -31.08 9.41
N ARG A 119 -2.34 -31.26 8.62
CA ARG A 119 -3.01 -32.57 8.52
C ARG A 119 -2.10 -33.64 7.93
N SER A 120 -1.24 -33.27 6.97
CA SER A 120 -0.35 -34.19 6.29
C SER A 120 0.91 -34.53 7.10
N THR A 121 1.46 -33.58 7.86
CA THR A 121 2.73 -33.76 8.60
C THR A 121 2.54 -33.97 10.10
N GLY A 122 1.41 -33.54 10.67
CA GLY A 122 1.19 -33.46 12.11
C GLY A 122 1.88 -32.28 12.80
N ALA A 123 2.71 -31.51 12.08
CA ALA A 123 3.56 -30.47 12.64
C ALA A 123 2.83 -29.12 12.85
N ASN A 124 3.23 -28.38 13.88
CA ASN A 124 2.87 -26.98 14.06
C ASN A 124 3.79 -26.07 13.22
N ILE A 125 3.26 -25.61 12.10
CA ILE A 125 3.98 -24.83 11.10
C ILE A 125 3.24 -23.53 10.79
N ALA A 126 3.99 -22.56 10.28
CA ALA A 126 3.43 -21.35 9.70
C ALA A 126 3.50 -21.39 8.17
N VAL A 127 2.70 -20.56 7.53
CA VAL A 127 2.70 -20.34 6.08
C VAL A 127 2.81 -18.86 5.77
N VAL A 128 3.67 -18.51 4.81
CA VAL A 128 3.76 -17.16 4.24
C VAL A 128 3.59 -17.24 2.72
N VAL A 129 2.60 -16.54 2.18
CA VAL A 129 2.43 -16.31 0.75
C VAL A 129 3.17 -15.04 0.37
N THR A 130 4.04 -15.11 -0.63
CA THR A 130 4.91 -13.99 -1.03
C THR A 130 4.66 -13.51 -2.44
N ASP A 131 4.91 -12.23 -2.68
CA ASP A 131 4.93 -11.70 -4.04
C ASP A 131 6.11 -10.75 -4.24
N THR A 132 6.56 -10.62 -5.49
CA THR A 132 7.74 -9.82 -5.81
C THR A 132 7.38 -8.34 -5.91
N ALA A 133 7.98 -7.52 -5.06
CA ALA A 133 7.74 -6.08 -5.02
C ALA A 133 9.01 -5.26 -5.27
N GLY A 134 8.83 -4.11 -5.94
CA GLY A 134 9.79 -3.01 -5.87
C GLY A 134 9.60 -2.23 -4.56
N ARG A 135 10.53 -1.33 -4.24
CA ARG A 135 10.44 -0.48 -3.05
C ARG A 135 11.00 0.92 -3.29
N PRO A 136 10.43 1.97 -2.67
CA PRO A 136 10.92 3.34 -2.84
C PRO A 136 12.42 3.48 -2.57
N TRP A 137 13.07 4.33 -3.38
CA TRP A 137 14.48 4.76 -3.24
C TRP A 137 15.56 3.68 -3.35
N ARG A 138 15.21 2.43 -3.64
CA ARG A 138 16.19 1.36 -3.91
C ARG A 138 15.91 0.73 -5.27
N LEU A 139 16.98 0.49 -6.03
CA LEU A 139 16.91 -0.34 -7.23
C LEU A 139 16.85 -1.82 -6.82
N GLY A 140 16.20 -2.63 -7.67
CA GLY A 140 15.98 -4.06 -7.43
C GLY A 140 14.63 -4.37 -6.78
N GLN A 141 14.27 -5.65 -6.82
CA GLN A 141 13.05 -6.20 -6.24
C GLN A 141 13.42 -7.20 -5.13
N THR A 142 12.47 -7.44 -4.23
CA THR A 142 12.53 -8.51 -3.23
C THR A 142 11.11 -8.98 -2.98
N ASP A 143 10.94 -10.23 -2.54
CA ASP A 143 9.63 -10.67 -2.12
C ASP A 143 9.21 -10.02 -0.79
N ILE A 144 7.92 -9.72 -0.71
CA ILE A 144 7.22 -9.29 0.51
C ILE A 144 6.13 -10.31 0.86
N ALA A 145 5.70 -10.35 2.12
CA ALA A 145 4.56 -11.14 2.52
C ALA A 145 3.26 -10.47 2.06
N ILE A 146 2.41 -11.23 1.37
CA ILE A 146 1.07 -10.80 0.98
C ILE A 146 -0.03 -11.58 1.72
N GLY A 147 0.32 -12.75 2.28
CA GLY A 147 -0.55 -13.57 3.11
C GLY A 147 0.25 -14.31 4.18
N VAL A 148 -0.28 -14.46 5.39
CA VAL A 148 0.39 -15.08 6.54
C VAL A 148 -0.62 -15.88 7.37
N ALA A 149 -0.24 -17.09 7.77
CA ALA A 149 -0.98 -17.87 8.75
C ALA A 149 -0.02 -18.61 9.70
N GLY A 150 -0.30 -18.58 11.00
CA GLY A 150 0.46 -19.28 12.04
C GLY A 150 1.80 -18.63 12.41
N LEU A 151 2.08 -17.40 11.95
CA LEU A 151 3.28 -16.65 12.28
C LEU A 151 2.89 -15.32 12.94
N LEU A 152 3.71 -14.80 13.85
CA LEU A 152 3.69 -13.39 14.25
C LEU A 152 4.33 -12.55 13.14
N PRO A 153 3.55 -11.81 12.33
CA PRO A 153 4.09 -11.12 11.15
C PRO A 153 4.88 -9.85 11.51
N LEU A 154 4.46 -9.16 12.57
CA LEU A 154 5.00 -7.91 13.06
C LEU A 154 5.20 -8.03 14.57
N VAL A 155 6.38 -7.66 15.06
CA VAL A 155 6.69 -7.69 16.50
C VAL A 155 6.76 -6.27 17.00
N ASP A 156 5.73 -5.78 17.69
CA ASP A 156 5.78 -4.44 18.28
C ASP A 156 6.65 -4.46 19.56
N LEU A 157 7.81 -3.80 19.51
CA LEU A 157 8.71 -3.62 20.65
C LEU A 157 8.54 -2.24 21.29
N SER A 158 7.53 -1.46 20.90
CA SER A 158 7.28 -0.15 21.48
C SER A 158 6.99 -0.27 22.98
N GLY A 159 7.70 0.50 23.79
CA GLY A 159 7.62 0.42 25.25
C GLY A 159 8.52 -0.66 25.89
N VAL A 160 9.15 -1.53 25.09
CA VAL A 160 10.12 -2.51 25.61
C VAL A 160 11.42 -1.80 25.97
N THR A 161 12.04 -2.21 27.08
CA THR A 161 13.32 -1.68 27.54
C THR A 161 14.47 -2.56 27.02
N ASP A 162 15.46 -1.96 26.38
CA ASP A 162 16.65 -2.66 25.88
C ASP A 162 17.63 -3.04 27.01
N SER A 163 18.73 -3.73 26.66
CA SER A 163 19.76 -4.14 27.62
C SER A 163 20.55 -2.99 28.25
N HIS A 164 20.36 -1.76 27.78
CA HIS A 164 20.99 -0.55 28.29
C HIS A 164 20.01 0.33 29.07
N GLY A 165 18.76 -0.11 29.25
CA GLY A 165 17.73 0.64 29.98
C GLY A 165 16.96 1.66 29.13
N ASN A 166 17.16 1.69 27.80
CA ASN A 166 16.42 2.60 26.93
C ASN A 166 15.06 2.00 26.55
N VAL A 167 14.01 2.81 26.62
CA VAL A 167 12.70 2.44 26.11
C VAL A 167 12.68 2.62 24.59
N LEU A 168 12.30 1.58 23.86
CA LEU A 168 12.14 1.61 22.41
C LEU A 168 10.85 2.35 22.04
N THR A 169 10.96 3.40 21.23
CA THR A 169 9.82 4.28 20.90
C THR A 169 9.05 3.84 19.65
N VAL A 170 9.76 3.39 18.61
CA VAL A 170 9.18 2.90 17.35
C VAL A 170 10.10 1.81 16.83
N THR A 171 9.83 0.56 17.20
CA THR A 171 10.61 -0.58 16.72
C THR A 171 9.66 -1.74 16.52
N ALA A 172 9.31 -1.99 15.26
CA ALA A 172 8.42 -3.08 14.91
C ALA A 172 9.02 -3.91 13.76
N PRO A 173 9.86 -4.92 14.05
CA PRO A 173 10.41 -5.78 13.01
C PRO A 173 9.29 -6.49 12.23
N ALA A 174 9.30 -6.29 10.90
CA ALA A 174 8.43 -7.02 9.97
C ALA A 174 9.01 -8.41 9.72
N VAL A 175 8.70 -9.34 10.63
CA VAL A 175 9.21 -10.72 10.62
C VAL A 175 8.78 -11.43 9.33
N ALA A 176 7.52 -11.32 8.94
CA ALA A 176 7.01 -11.98 7.74
C ALA A 176 7.70 -11.49 6.44
N ASP A 177 7.95 -10.18 6.31
CA ASP A 177 8.71 -9.64 5.16
C ASP A 177 10.18 -10.08 5.18
N SER A 178 10.78 -10.20 6.37
CA SER A 178 12.16 -10.70 6.50
C SER A 178 12.26 -12.17 6.08
N VAL A 179 11.26 -12.99 6.43
CA VAL A 179 11.12 -14.38 6.00
C VAL A 179 10.90 -14.47 4.48
N ALA A 180 10.01 -13.64 3.93
CA ALA A 180 9.75 -13.57 2.50
C ALA A 180 11.02 -13.24 1.70
N ALA A 181 11.75 -12.20 2.13
CA ALA A 181 12.99 -11.78 1.49
C ALA A 181 14.09 -12.87 1.57
N ALA A 182 14.21 -13.57 2.70
CA ALA A 182 15.17 -14.66 2.85
C ALA A 182 14.82 -15.86 1.94
N ALA A 183 13.53 -16.21 1.84
CA ALA A 183 13.06 -17.28 0.96
C ALA A 183 13.23 -16.94 -0.52
N ASP A 184 13.11 -15.66 -0.94
CA ASP A 184 13.35 -15.23 -2.33
C ASP A 184 14.74 -15.64 -2.84
N LEU A 185 15.75 -15.61 -1.95
CA LEU A 185 17.13 -15.94 -2.31
C LEU A 185 17.31 -17.41 -2.75
N VAL A 186 16.53 -18.34 -2.20
CA VAL A 186 16.59 -19.77 -2.58
C VAL A 186 15.56 -20.16 -3.62
N LYS A 187 14.44 -19.42 -3.70
CA LYS A 187 13.42 -19.63 -4.73
C LYS A 187 13.92 -19.20 -6.11
N GLY A 188 14.68 -18.10 -6.14
CA GLY A 188 15.14 -17.50 -7.39
C GLY A 188 13.99 -17.09 -8.31
N LYS A 189 14.30 -16.58 -9.51
CA LYS A 189 13.27 -16.23 -10.50
C LYS A 189 13.12 -17.26 -11.62
N LEU A 190 14.16 -18.04 -11.88
CA LEU A 190 14.23 -18.97 -13.02
C LEU A 190 14.44 -20.43 -12.59
N ASP A 191 14.65 -20.67 -11.29
CA ASP A 191 15.05 -21.98 -10.80
C ASP A 191 13.88 -22.97 -10.61
N HIS A 192 12.67 -22.55 -10.99
CA HIS A 192 11.42 -23.34 -10.83
C HIS A 192 11.20 -23.83 -9.39
N VAL A 193 11.62 -23.04 -8.39
CA VAL A 193 11.43 -23.31 -6.96
C VAL A 193 10.38 -22.34 -6.40
N PRO A 194 9.08 -22.69 -6.45
CA PRO A 194 8.01 -21.79 -6.01
C PRO A 194 7.77 -21.79 -4.50
N ALA A 195 8.48 -22.64 -3.75
CA ALA A 195 8.31 -22.82 -2.31
C ALA A 195 9.65 -22.99 -1.60
N ALA A 196 9.72 -22.59 -0.33
CA ALA A 196 10.88 -22.77 0.54
C ALA A 196 10.43 -23.10 1.98
N ILE A 197 11.31 -23.74 2.73
CA ILE A 197 11.14 -24.00 4.18
C ILE A 197 12.17 -23.16 4.93
N VAL A 198 11.70 -22.42 5.92
CA VAL A 198 12.53 -21.61 6.81
C VAL A 198 12.44 -22.18 8.23
N SER A 199 13.58 -22.66 8.73
CA SER A 199 13.70 -23.31 10.03
C SER A 199 14.43 -22.43 11.07
N GLY A 200 14.16 -22.69 12.35
CA GLY A 200 14.76 -21.98 13.48
C GLY A 200 14.02 -20.70 13.87
N LEU A 201 12.74 -20.58 13.51
CA LEU A 201 11.85 -19.46 13.83
C LEU A 201 10.67 -19.84 14.74
N ALA A 202 10.78 -20.98 15.44
CA ALA A 202 9.69 -21.51 16.27
C ALA A 202 9.12 -20.51 17.29
N HIS A 203 9.92 -19.56 17.78
CA HIS A 203 9.48 -18.52 18.71
C HIS A 203 8.58 -17.43 18.07
N TYR A 204 8.52 -17.37 16.74
CA TYR A 204 7.54 -16.55 16.01
C TYR A 204 6.33 -17.35 15.54
N VAL A 205 6.39 -18.68 15.57
CA VAL A 205 5.28 -19.55 15.15
C VAL A 205 4.24 -19.59 16.26
N LEU A 206 3.00 -19.30 15.88
CA LEU A 206 1.85 -19.29 16.78
C LEU A 206 1.42 -20.72 17.16
N PRO A 207 0.67 -20.87 18.26
CA PRO A 207 0.00 -22.13 18.58
C PRO A 207 -0.81 -22.68 17.39
N SER A 208 -0.91 -24.00 17.34
CA SER A 208 -1.47 -24.70 16.18
C SER A 208 -2.95 -24.40 15.91
N ASP A 209 -3.67 -23.89 16.91
CA ASP A 209 -5.07 -23.48 16.89
C ASP A 209 -5.28 -21.99 16.56
N GLN A 210 -4.22 -21.25 16.25
CA GLN A 210 -4.26 -19.80 15.98
C GLN A 210 -3.57 -19.46 14.65
N ASP A 211 -4.29 -18.91 13.69
CA ASP A 211 -3.70 -18.41 12.43
C ASP A 211 -3.06 -17.03 12.58
N GLY A 212 -3.44 -16.26 13.60
CA GLY A 212 -2.90 -14.92 13.82
C GLY A 212 -3.56 -13.84 12.96
N PRO A 213 -2.97 -12.64 12.92
CA PRO A 213 -3.63 -11.45 12.37
C PRO A 213 -3.44 -11.25 10.86
N GLY A 214 -2.73 -12.15 10.16
CA GLY A 214 -2.48 -12.05 8.73
C GLY A 214 -1.44 -11.00 8.33
N ALA A 215 -1.18 -10.88 7.02
CA ALA A 215 -0.25 -9.91 6.43
C ALA A 215 -0.79 -8.47 6.50
N GLY A 216 -2.10 -8.29 6.67
CA GLY A 216 -2.75 -6.98 6.72
C GLY A 216 -2.15 -6.02 7.77
N VAL A 217 -1.58 -6.54 8.87
CA VAL A 217 -0.93 -5.71 9.90
C VAL A 217 0.39 -5.08 9.45
N LEU A 218 0.99 -5.57 8.36
CA LEU A 218 2.18 -4.96 7.75
C LEU A 218 1.82 -3.74 6.89
N LEU A 219 0.55 -3.61 6.51
CA LEU A 219 0.08 -2.52 5.67
C LEU A 219 -0.07 -1.24 6.49
N ARG A 220 0.56 -0.17 6.02
CA ARG A 220 0.35 1.14 6.60
C ARG A 220 -1.07 1.62 6.31
N PRO A 221 -1.85 2.04 7.33
CA PRO A 221 -3.15 2.65 7.10
C PRO A 221 -3.03 3.90 6.22
N GLU A 222 -4.06 4.17 5.40
CA GLU A 222 -4.04 5.32 4.48
C GLU A 222 -3.87 6.66 5.22
N ARG A 223 -4.37 6.75 6.45
CA ARG A 223 -4.22 7.95 7.29
C ARG A 223 -2.78 8.23 7.72
N ASP A 224 -1.92 7.21 7.68
CA ASP A 224 -0.53 7.30 8.10
C ASP A 224 0.41 7.31 6.87
N ASP A 225 -0.15 7.28 5.64
CA ASP A 225 0.60 7.19 4.38
C ASP A 225 1.35 8.48 4.05
N LEU A 226 2.66 8.48 4.33
CA LEU A 226 3.57 9.57 4.00
C LEU A 226 3.86 9.71 2.50
N PHE A 227 3.48 8.72 1.67
CA PHE A 227 3.79 8.66 0.24
C PHE A 227 2.54 8.58 -0.62
N GLY A 228 1.47 9.22 -0.15
CA GLY A 228 0.16 9.32 -0.77
C GLY A 228 0.19 9.32 -2.29
N TRP A 229 0.97 10.20 -2.91
CA TRP A 229 1.13 10.26 -4.37
C TRP A 229 2.59 10.35 -4.79
N GLY A 230 2.89 9.85 -5.99
CA GLY A 230 4.07 10.27 -6.74
C GLY A 230 3.97 11.76 -7.11
N ALA A 231 5.10 12.46 -7.19
CA ALA A 231 5.15 13.91 -7.41
C ALA A 231 4.32 14.39 -8.63
N LEU A 232 4.35 13.65 -9.74
CA LEU A 232 3.58 13.99 -10.93
C LEU A 232 2.07 13.75 -10.75
N ASP A 233 1.69 12.67 -10.07
CA ASP A 233 0.29 12.36 -9.79
C ASP A 233 -0.31 13.36 -8.78
N ALA A 234 0.51 13.90 -7.87
CA ALA A 234 0.10 15.01 -7.01
C ALA A 234 -0.26 16.27 -7.80
N VAL A 235 0.55 16.65 -8.79
CA VAL A 235 0.24 17.77 -9.69
C VAL A 235 -1.03 17.48 -10.50
N ARG A 236 -1.21 16.24 -10.98
CA ARG A 236 -2.42 15.86 -11.73
C ARG A 236 -3.69 15.99 -10.89
N ALA A 237 -3.67 15.50 -9.66
CA ALA A 237 -4.79 15.58 -8.74
C ALA A 237 -5.12 17.03 -8.33
N ALA A 238 -4.10 17.90 -8.24
CA ALA A 238 -4.28 19.33 -8.01
C ALA A 238 -4.98 20.03 -9.19
N VAL A 239 -4.56 19.76 -10.42
CA VAL A 239 -5.01 20.49 -11.62
C VAL A 239 -6.33 19.94 -12.18
N ARG A 240 -6.56 18.61 -12.11
CA ARG A 240 -7.76 17.96 -12.68
C ARG A 240 -8.91 17.91 -11.68
N ARG A 241 -10.09 18.40 -12.09
CA ARG A 241 -11.26 18.45 -11.20
C ARG A 241 -11.98 17.12 -11.04
N ASP A 242 -11.84 16.25 -12.03
CA ASP A 242 -12.52 14.98 -12.23
C ASP A 242 -11.67 13.75 -11.86
N ASP A 243 -10.47 13.93 -11.30
CA ASP A 243 -9.63 12.80 -10.91
C ASP A 243 -10.27 12.04 -9.73
N PRO A 244 -10.60 10.73 -9.88
CA PRO A 244 -11.22 9.96 -8.81
C PRO A 244 -10.29 9.77 -7.59
N ASN A 245 -8.98 9.96 -7.74
CA ASN A 245 -8.01 9.84 -6.64
C ASN A 245 -7.86 11.14 -5.85
N ARG A 246 -8.48 12.25 -6.28
CA ARG A 246 -8.25 13.62 -5.79
C ARG A 246 -8.38 13.81 -4.29
N HIS A 247 -9.15 12.97 -3.62
CA HIS A 247 -9.37 13.04 -2.17
C HIS A 247 -8.70 11.90 -1.38
N ARG A 248 -7.84 11.09 -1.99
CA ARG A 248 -7.26 9.89 -1.35
C ARG A 248 -5.75 9.99 -1.22
N GLY A 249 -5.19 9.42 -0.16
CA GLY A 249 -3.74 9.40 0.09
C GLY A 249 -3.14 10.66 0.74
N PHE A 250 -3.93 11.67 1.10
CA PHE A 250 -3.47 12.79 1.94
C PHE A 250 -4.35 12.83 3.20
N ALA A 251 -3.88 12.24 4.29
CA ALA A 251 -4.39 12.58 5.61
C ALA A 251 -3.35 13.50 6.25
N LEU A 252 -3.55 14.80 6.06
CA LEU A 252 -2.77 15.79 6.79
C LEU A 252 -3.27 15.79 8.25
N PRO A 253 -2.37 15.70 9.26
CA PRO A 253 -2.74 16.00 10.63
C PRO A 253 -3.43 17.37 10.68
N VAL A 254 -4.48 17.53 11.50
CA VAL A 254 -5.25 18.78 11.56
C VAL A 254 -4.31 19.98 11.72
N ASP A 255 -3.40 19.94 12.68
CA ASP A 255 -2.42 21.01 12.98
C ASP A 255 -1.52 21.41 11.78
N SER A 256 -1.33 20.51 10.82
CA SER A 256 -0.57 20.82 9.59
C SER A 256 -1.38 21.62 8.58
N VAL A 257 -2.71 21.56 8.63
CA VAL A 257 -3.59 22.31 7.72
C VAL A 257 -3.53 23.79 8.02
N GLU A 258 -3.69 24.20 9.28
CA GLU A 258 -3.62 25.61 9.65
C GLU A 258 -2.23 26.20 9.37
N THR A 259 -1.17 25.42 9.61
CA THR A 259 0.21 25.80 9.27
C THR A 259 0.37 26.00 7.76
N LEU A 260 -0.06 25.05 6.93
CA LEU A 260 0.05 25.14 5.48
C LEU A 260 -0.79 26.28 4.89
N VAL A 261 -1.97 26.55 5.45
CA VAL A 261 -2.76 27.73 5.08
C VAL A 261 -2.00 29.00 5.45
N GLY A 262 -1.41 29.06 6.65
CA GLY A 262 -0.52 30.15 7.06
C GLY A 262 0.63 30.38 6.07
N ASP A 263 1.32 29.31 5.66
CA ASP A 263 2.42 29.37 4.69
C ASP A 263 1.94 29.87 3.32
N ALA A 264 0.78 29.40 2.84
CA ALA A 264 0.21 29.84 1.57
C ALA A 264 -0.16 31.33 1.58
N LEU A 265 -0.70 31.82 2.70
CA LEU A 265 -1.03 33.23 2.90
C LEU A 265 0.24 34.09 3.03
N ALA A 266 1.23 33.65 3.79
CA ALA A 266 2.51 34.36 3.98
C ALA A 266 3.36 34.44 2.70
N ALA A 267 3.12 33.56 1.74
CA ALA A 267 3.77 33.59 0.43
C ALA A 267 3.17 34.64 -0.53
N ALA A 268 2.05 35.27 -0.20
CA ALA A 268 1.45 36.32 -1.01
C ALA A 268 2.20 37.65 -0.83
N ASP A 269 2.29 38.44 -1.90
CA ASP A 269 2.82 39.79 -1.82
C ASP A 269 1.76 40.74 -1.27
N ASP A 270 1.92 41.14 0.00
CA ASP A 270 1.02 42.06 0.70
C ASP A 270 0.90 43.45 0.03
N ALA A 271 1.83 43.82 -0.85
CA ALA A 271 1.74 45.04 -1.66
C ALA A 271 0.75 44.90 -2.84
N LEU A 272 0.49 43.67 -3.28
CA LEU A 272 -0.34 43.35 -4.45
C LEU A 272 -1.68 42.71 -4.07
N VAL A 273 -1.73 41.98 -2.95
CA VAL A 273 -2.89 41.22 -2.50
C VAL A 273 -3.13 41.48 -1.01
N ARG A 274 -4.37 41.77 -0.65
CA ARG A 274 -4.82 41.86 0.74
C ARG A 274 -5.65 40.63 1.08
N VAL A 275 -5.26 39.93 2.14
CA VAL A 275 -6.03 38.82 2.70
C VAL A 275 -6.77 39.27 3.96
N VAL A 276 -8.09 39.07 4.01
CA VAL A 276 -8.89 39.31 5.22
C VAL A 276 -9.40 37.99 5.75
N SER A 277 -8.92 37.57 6.92
CA SER A 277 -9.44 36.36 7.57
C SER A 277 -10.74 36.67 8.33
N THR A 278 -11.73 35.80 8.19
CA THR A 278 -13.01 35.81 8.92
C THR A 278 -13.18 34.55 9.79
N GLY A 279 -12.08 33.92 10.19
CA GLY A 279 -12.07 32.64 10.93
C GLY A 279 -11.77 31.48 10.00
N THR A 280 -12.78 30.70 9.61
CA THR A 280 -12.63 29.55 8.67
C THR A 280 -12.62 29.95 7.19
N ALA A 281 -12.65 31.26 6.92
CA ALA A 281 -12.62 31.83 5.58
C ALA A 281 -11.59 32.96 5.49
N TRP A 282 -11.10 33.20 4.28
CA TRP A 282 -10.15 34.22 3.90
C TRP A 282 -10.63 34.91 2.63
N ASP A 283 -10.86 36.22 2.68
CA ASP A 283 -11.11 37.03 1.50
C ASP A 283 -9.78 37.42 0.86
N VAL A 284 -9.59 37.08 -0.42
CA VAL A 284 -8.42 37.43 -1.21
C VAL A 284 -8.78 38.59 -2.14
N LEU A 285 -8.24 39.77 -1.85
CA LEU A 285 -8.54 41.02 -2.54
C LEU A 285 -7.28 41.50 -3.27
N ALA A 286 -7.37 41.86 -4.54
CA ALA A 286 -6.26 42.60 -5.16
C ALA A 286 -6.21 44.01 -4.56
N VAL A 287 -5.00 44.52 -4.30
CA VAL A 287 -4.82 45.92 -3.92
C VAL A 287 -5.07 46.80 -5.15
N ASP A 288 -5.72 47.95 -4.94
CA ASP A 288 -6.27 48.79 -6.01
C ASP A 288 -5.20 49.44 -6.90
N GLY A 289 -5.52 49.62 -8.18
CA GLY A 289 -4.57 49.92 -9.25
C GLY A 289 -4.37 48.69 -10.13
N ALA A 290 -5.15 48.56 -11.20
CA ALA A 290 -5.29 47.40 -12.08
C ALA A 290 -4.02 47.05 -12.89
N GLU A 291 -2.87 46.92 -12.24
CA GLU A 291 -1.71 46.31 -12.82
C GLU A 291 -1.94 44.80 -12.92
N THR A 292 -1.64 44.26 -14.10
CA THR A 292 -1.67 42.82 -14.41
C THR A 292 -1.05 41.97 -13.29
N ALA A 293 -0.02 42.48 -12.61
CA ALA A 293 0.66 41.82 -11.49
C ALA A 293 -0.24 41.51 -10.29
N ALA A 294 -1.10 42.44 -9.85
CA ALA A 294 -1.98 42.22 -8.70
C ALA A 294 -3.04 41.12 -8.97
N VAL A 295 -3.53 41.08 -10.21
CA VAL A 295 -4.46 40.03 -10.66
C VAL A 295 -3.77 38.66 -10.71
N TRP A 296 -2.53 38.59 -11.21
CA TRP A 296 -1.76 37.35 -11.24
C TRP A 296 -1.44 36.82 -9.84
N GLU A 297 -1.03 37.68 -8.91
CA GLU A 297 -0.72 37.25 -7.55
C GLU A 297 -1.98 36.77 -6.80
N ALA A 298 -3.10 37.46 -6.97
CA ALA A 298 -4.38 37.02 -6.40
C ALA A 298 -4.80 35.64 -6.97
N ALA A 299 -4.64 35.43 -8.27
CA ALA A 299 -4.93 34.15 -8.90
C ALA A 299 -3.99 33.03 -8.41
N ALA A 300 -2.69 33.34 -8.23
CA ALA A 300 -1.72 32.40 -7.71
C ALA A 300 -2.05 31.97 -6.27
N LEU A 301 -2.41 32.92 -5.41
CA LEU A 301 -2.82 32.62 -4.04
C LEU A 301 -4.10 31.78 -4.00
N VAL A 302 -5.11 32.12 -4.80
CA VAL A 302 -6.34 31.33 -4.92
C VAL A 302 -6.04 29.89 -5.35
N GLU A 303 -5.11 29.69 -6.28
CA GLU A 303 -4.71 28.35 -6.71
C GLU A 303 -3.95 27.60 -5.61
N ARG A 304 -3.04 28.24 -4.86
CA ARG A 304 -2.37 27.62 -3.69
C ARG A 304 -3.41 27.14 -2.67
N LEU A 305 -4.37 27.98 -2.31
CA LEU A 305 -5.44 27.65 -1.36
C LEU A 305 -6.37 26.55 -1.91
N ARG A 306 -6.61 26.52 -3.23
CA ARG A 306 -7.36 25.45 -3.88
C ARG A 306 -6.64 24.11 -3.78
N VAL A 307 -5.31 24.08 -3.98
CA VAL A 307 -4.51 22.86 -3.83
C VAL A 307 -4.57 22.37 -2.39
N LEU A 308 -4.47 23.27 -1.41
CA LEU A 308 -4.64 22.91 0.01
C LEU A 308 -6.04 22.37 0.31
N ALA A 309 -7.10 22.99 -0.22
CA ALA A 309 -8.46 22.50 -0.05
C ALA A 309 -8.62 21.07 -0.60
N VAL A 310 -8.01 20.77 -1.75
CA VAL A 310 -7.97 19.41 -2.30
C VAL A 310 -7.25 18.44 -1.38
N ALA A 311 -6.03 18.77 -0.96
CA ALA A 311 -5.20 17.94 -0.10
C ALA A 311 -5.83 17.69 1.28
N THR A 312 -6.64 18.64 1.76
CA THR A 312 -7.28 18.58 3.08
C THR A 312 -8.73 18.10 3.04
N ARG A 313 -9.22 17.69 1.86
CA ARG A 313 -10.64 17.32 1.63
C ARG A 313 -11.63 18.42 2.08
N ARG A 314 -11.22 19.68 1.99
CA ARG A 314 -12.07 20.82 2.30
C ARG A 314 -12.66 21.40 1.01
N ARG A 315 -13.84 22.00 1.12
CA ARG A 315 -14.41 22.76 0.00
C ARG A 315 -13.74 24.11 -0.09
N LEU A 316 -13.45 24.56 -1.32
CA LEU A 316 -13.13 25.95 -1.65
C LEU A 316 -14.37 26.58 -2.27
N VAL A 317 -14.94 27.60 -1.65
CA VAL A 317 -15.97 28.45 -2.29
C VAL A 317 -15.25 29.67 -2.85
N LEU A 318 -15.51 30.04 -4.11
CA LEU A 318 -15.04 31.29 -4.71
C LEU A 318 -16.26 32.20 -4.92
N ARG A 319 -16.30 33.35 -4.25
CA ARG A 319 -17.34 34.36 -4.47
C ARG A 319 -16.73 35.58 -5.14
N GLN A 320 -17.24 35.95 -6.32
CA GLN A 320 -16.96 37.24 -6.93
C GLN A 320 -17.84 38.29 -6.23
N VAL A 321 -17.21 39.20 -5.51
CA VAL A 321 -17.83 40.45 -5.05
C VAL A 321 -17.28 41.54 -5.96
N ASN A 322 -18.05 42.55 -6.35
CA ASN A 322 -17.69 43.58 -7.34
C ASN A 322 -16.21 44.07 -7.29
N PRO A 323 -15.61 44.47 -8.43
CA PRO A 323 -14.23 44.96 -8.48
C PRO A 323 -13.98 46.07 -7.44
N PRO A 324 -12.86 46.05 -6.70
CA PRO A 324 -11.62 45.29 -6.95
C PRO A 324 -11.46 43.98 -6.14
N ALA A 325 -12.53 43.37 -5.64
CA ALA A 325 -12.44 42.09 -4.92
C ALA A 325 -12.40 40.89 -5.90
N LEU A 326 -11.37 40.04 -5.85
CA LEU A 326 -11.22 38.92 -6.81
C LEU A 326 -11.81 37.58 -6.31
N ALA A 327 -11.75 37.25 -5.01
CA ALA A 327 -12.42 36.05 -4.47
C ALA A 327 -12.52 36.02 -2.93
N THR A 328 -13.65 35.58 -2.38
CA THR A 328 -13.71 35.01 -1.01
C THR A 328 -13.38 33.52 -1.05
N VAL A 329 -12.54 33.02 -0.14
CA VAL A 329 -12.21 31.59 0.07
C VAL A 329 -12.75 31.12 1.41
N GLU A 330 -13.58 30.09 1.44
CA GLU A 330 -14.07 29.45 2.69
C GLU A 330 -13.62 27.99 2.71
N LEU A 331 -12.97 27.54 3.80
CA LEU A 331 -12.62 26.13 4.01
C LEU A 331 -13.67 25.46 4.89
N VAL A 332 -14.58 24.70 4.27
CA VAL A 332 -15.58 23.88 4.98
C VAL A 332 -15.13 22.42 4.99
N ASP A 333 -15.13 21.80 6.17
CA ASP A 333 -14.87 20.36 6.31
C ASP A 333 -16.00 19.55 5.65
N LEU A 334 -15.65 18.67 4.72
CA LEU A 334 -16.61 17.78 4.05
C LEU A 334 -17.01 16.57 4.91
N GLN A 335 -16.31 16.30 6.02
CA GLN A 335 -16.55 15.12 6.85
C GLN A 335 -17.69 15.26 7.87
N GLY A 336 -18.27 16.45 8.05
CA GLY A 336 -19.41 16.67 8.94
C GLY A 336 -20.78 16.20 8.40
N SER A 337 -20.89 15.79 7.14
CA SER A 337 -22.18 15.47 6.48
C SER A 337 -22.41 13.98 6.20
N ALA A 338 -21.45 13.09 6.49
CA ALA A 338 -21.55 11.67 6.17
C ALA A 338 -21.53 10.75 7.41
N ALA A 339 -21.98 11.26 8.56
CA ALA A 339 -22.27 10.46 9.74
C ALA A 339 -23.79 10.30 9.91
N SER A 340 -24.43 9.60 8.98
CA SER A 340 -25.73 8.93 9.19
C SER A 340 -26.17 8.26 7.89
N THR A 341 -25.63 7.09 7.59
CA THR A 341 -26.40 5.98 7.01
C THR A 341 -25.67 4.69 7.36
N ALA A 342 -26.46 3.76 7.92
CA ALA A 342 -26.11 2.48 8.49
C ALA A 342 -25.36 1.53 7.55
#